data_AF-A0A2W7AFC4-F1
#
_entry.id   AF-A0A2W7AFC4-F1
#
_cell.length_a   1.000
_cell.length_b   1.000
_cell.length_c   1.000
_cell.angle_alpha   90.00
_cell.angle_beta   90.00
_cell.angle_gamma   90.00
#
_symmetry.space_group_name_H-M   'P 1'
#
loop_
_entity.id
_entity.type
_entity.pdbx_description
1 polymer ?
#
loop_
_entity_poly.entity_id
_entity_poly.type
_entity_poly.pdbx_seq_one_letter_code
_entity_poly.pdbx_strand_id
1 'polypeptide(L)'
;MTAAANNSPVNAPAPAPLQTAIAITQAPSEIMVNREIAISGTADFAQVLQILVQLPSAVALPVQTNATAGTWQAKITAGLPNATATFLRVQAIGANNQLLTELIVNILVTNPDIEMVTKQATRFKSAPVDSATLPANGKVEVPAGNNFEVLRYGSVSGHIKVLLKQPIAPVGEFGYFYAPHVDLMAPITLTVKQDTIFKISMAASQALPFTQKAEVKAGTELLLDGNYTIAANHIRVKLTQPLSPVGQVGYFFLPHVELSKLGECLDFSNPADVSDIPIKGAIATVLKDTILKASSQNASSLPDSQKVMVKAGTSYQINGYAAVNGHFRVKFTSAIAPIGNVGFFYWQHLSITKDGKPLIYDPDMKTLTVKQNTVLKKRPIDLRQLSAGELAPLDVGDVYGLDSYSLTDFHFQTTLNEELPPLGKSGFVFVGHVNLKQGNKAIEFTPKRKVLGVPYFSQLDNPRDPFVTCNVTAIAMVLAFHGKRSRSPRQQLEDELYQWVIDRHGRQARTNNAVLQQLYRAYGFGGAFSTARTWAQIRQEIIANRPVVIGGYFTHGGHIITIIGFDEQGYIVHDPYGNALTGYRQTEGKSLRYPYTYMRDMCGVDGEVWAHFILPK
;
A
#
# COMPACT_ATOMS: atom_id res chain seq x y z
N MET A 1 42.85 77.07 -17.85
CA MET A 1 44.02 76.51 -17.14
C MET A 1 43.83 76.85 -15.66
N THR A 2 44.07 75.99 -14.67
CA THR A 2 44.86 74.73 -14.66
C THR A 2 44.20 73.62 -13.81
N ALA A 3 44.53 72.37 -14.15
CA ALA A 3 44.67 71.18 -13.30
C ALA A 3 43.72 70.94 -12.09
N ALA A 4 42.89 69.90 -12.20
CA ALA A 4 42.42 69.14 -11.03
C ALA A 4 43.51 68.14 -10.57
N ALA A 5 43.60 67.87 -9.27
CA ALA A 5 44.60 66.97 -8.70
C ALA A 5 44.07 65.54 -8.54
N ASN A 6 44.75 64.57 -9.18
CA ASN A 6 44.45 63.13 -9.02
C ASN A 6 45.20 62.54 -7.82
N ASN A 7 44.51 62.30 -6.71
CA ASN A 7 45.00 61.44 -5.63
C ASN A 7 44.40 60.04 -5.77
N SER A 8 45.07 59.18 -6.55
CA SER A 8 44.74 57.74 -6.60
C SER A 8 45.18 57.05 -5.30
N PRO A 9 44.36 56.17 -4.69
CA PRO A 9 44.80 55.38 -3.55
C PRO A 9 45.93 54.42 -3.92
N VAL A 10 46.88 54.20 -2.99
CA VAL A 10 47.91 53.18 -3.16
C VAL A 10 47.27 51.80 -2.95
N ASN A 11 47.40 50.92 -3.95
CA ASN A 11 47.02 49.52 -3.80
C ASN A 11 47.97 48.83 -2.81
N ALA A 12 47.52 48.62 -1.58
CA ALA A 12 48.04 47.54 -0.76
C ALA A 12 47.68 46.19 -1.44
N PRO A 13 48.58 45.19 -1.45
CA PRO A 13 48.22 43.86 -1.94
C PRO A 13 47.10 43.29 -1.06
N ALA A 14 46.06 42.74 -1.68
CA ALA A 14 45.00 42.07 -0.95
C ALA A 14 45.59 40.90 -0.13
N PRO A 15 45.13 40.67 1.11
CA PRO A 15 45.59 39.52 1.88
C PRO A 15 45.24 38.24 1.12
N ALA A 16 46.18 37.30 1.06
CA ALA A 16 45.94 35.99 0.47
C ALA A 16 44.72 35.33 1.16
N PRO A 17 43.83 34.66 0.41
CA PRO A 17 42.65 34.05 1.00
C PRO A 17 43.05 33.04 2.07
N LEU A 18 42.42 33.12 3.24
CA LEU A 18 42.59 32.17 4.34
C LEU A 18 42.24 30.77 3.84
N GLN A 19 43.25 29.96 3.56
CA GLN A 19 43.09 28.58 3.12
C GLN A 19 42.54 27.76 4.30
N THR A 20 41.31 27.29 4.18
CA THR A 20 40.65 26.56 5.28
C THR A 20 41.37 25.25 5.56
N ALA A 21 41.64 24.98 6.84
CA ALA A 21 42.43 23.83 7.28
C ALA A 21 41.88 22.48 6.75
N ILE A 22 40.56 22.41 6.52
CA ILE A 22 39.89 21.33 5.82
C ILE A 22 38.85 21.89 4.84
N ALA A 23 38.61 21.18 3.74
CA ALA A 23 37.52 21.41 2.81
C ALA A 23 36.93 20.08 2.35
N ILE A 24 35.69 20.10 1.87
CA ILE A 24 35.00 18.94 1.28
C ILE A 24 34.93 19.16 -0.23
N THR A 25 35.39 18.19 -1.01
CA THR A 25 35.46 18.27 -2.47
C THR A 25 34.45 17.36 -3.16
N GLN A 26 34.00 16.29 -2.48
CA GLN A 26 32.94 15.41 -2.97
C GLN A 26 32.09 14.92 -1.79
N ALA A 27 30.78 15.14 -1.88
CA ALA A 27 29.81 14.53 -0.99
C ALA A 27 28.46 14.38 -1.72
N PRO A 28 27.69 13.30 -1.51
CA PRO A 28 26.35 13.17 -2.05
C PRO A 28 25.38 14.06 -1.27
N SER A 29 24.64 14.92 -1.96
CA SER A 29 23.48 15.62 -1.40
C SER A 29 22.27 14.70 -1.26
N GLU A 30 22.18 13.65 -2.08
CA GLU A 30 21.14 12.63 -2.05
C GLU A 30 21.74 11.22 -2.30
N ILE A 31 21.18 10.22 -1.63
CA ILE A 31 21.45 8.78 -1.81
C ILE A 31 20.14 8.00 -1.67
N MET A 32 20.06 6.80 -2.24
CA MET A 32 18.98 5.87 -1.87
C MET A 32 19.32 5.12 -0.57
N VAL A 33 18.32 4.59 0.14
CA VAL A 33 18.49 3.68 1.28
C VAL A 33 19.40 2.50 0.95
N ASN A 34 20.21 2.10 1.92
CA ASN A 34 21.17 0.99 1.84
C ASN A 34 22.15 1.05 0.64
N ARG A 35 22.53 2.26 0.20
CA ARG A 35 23.61 2.50 -0.78
C ARG A 35 24.87 3.05 -0.13
N GLU A 36 26.04 2.70 -0.66
CA GLU A 36 27.31 3.21 -0.15
C GLU A 36 27.35 4.75 -0.17
N ILE A 37 27.64 5.32 1.00
CA ILE A 37 27.93 6.75 1.15
C ILE A 37 29.44 6.94 1.07
N ALA A 38 29.91 7.81 0.18
CA ALA A 38 31.32 8.17 0.08
C ALA A 38 31.47 9.69 0.16
N ILE A 39 32.35 10.17 1.03
CA ILE A 39 32.67 11.58 1.21
C ILE A 39 34.19 11.75 1.12
N SER A 40 34.66 12.78 0.43
CA SER A 40 36.08 13.12 0.33
C SER A 40 36.32 14.63 0.27
N GLY A 41 37.55 15.01 0.53
CA GLY A 41 37.94 16.40 0.65
C GLY A 41 39.44 16.61 0.58
N THR A 42 39.84 17.85 0.85
CA THR A 42 41.23 18.25 1.05
C THR A 42 41.47 18.70 2.48
N ALA A 43 42.71 18.64 2.94
CA ALA A 43 43.13 19.17 4.23
C ALA A 43 44.58 19.66 4.16
N ASP A 44 44.90 20.72 4.92
CA ASP A 44 46.29 21.09 5.17
C ASP A 44 46.86 20.22 6.28
N PHE A 45 47.52 19.13 5.90
CA PHE A 45 48.17 18.19 6.82
C PHE A 45 49.43 18.76 7.51
N ALA A 46 49.84 20.01 7.24
CA ALA A 46 50.79 20.71 8.11
C ALA A 46 50.12 21.22 9.41
N GLN A 47 48.79 21.34 9.42
CA GLN A 47 47.99 21.81 10.57
C GLN A 47 47.03 20.72 11.12
N VAL A 48 46.39 19.96 10.23
CA VAL A 48 45.42 18.92 10.57
C VAL A 48 46.13 17.59 10.85
N LEU A 49 46.12 17.16 12.11
CA LEU A 49 46.71 15.90 12.55
C LEU A 49 45.71 14.73 12.53
N GLN A 50 44.41 15.02 12.70
CA GLN A 50 43.35 14.03 12.64
C GLN A 50 42.09 14.61 12.00
N ILE A 51 41.40 13.77 11.23
CA ILE A 51 40.08 14.06 10.66
C ILE A 51 39.08 13.07 11.25
N LEU A 52 37.97 13.57 11.78
CA LEU A 52 36.85 12.77 12.28
C LEU A 52 35.65 12.97 11.37
N VAL A 53 34.98 11.89 10.97
CA VAL A 53 33.71 11.93 10.26
C VAL A 53 32.69 11.12 11.07
N GLN A 54 31.54 11.72 11.38
CA GLN A 54 30.54 11.14 12.29
C GLN A 54 29.11 11.31 11.77
N LEU A 55 28.26 10.32 12.03
CA LEU A 55 26.81 10.44 11.97
C LEU A 55 26.24 11.19 13.20
N PRO A 56 24.98 11.67 13.18
CA PRO A 56 24.40 12.44 14.30
C PRO A 56 24.28 11.63 15.61
N SER A 57 24.33 10.29 15.52
CA SER A 57 24.43 9.34 16.62
C SER A 57 25.84 9.20 17.22
N ALA A 58 26.77 10.08 16.87
CA ALA A 58 28.20 10.05 17.23
C ALA A 58 28.99 8.81 16.77
N VAL A 59 28.39 7.94 15.93
CA VAL A 59 29.09 6.83 15.28
C VAL A 59 30.15 7.38 14.33
N ALA A 60 31.42 7.14 14.64
CA ALA A 60 32.56 7.55 13.83
C ALA A 60 32.81 6.58 12.67
N LEU A 61 33.21 7.14 11.53
CA LEU A 61 33.53 6.40 10.31
C LEU A 61 35.05 6.22 10.16
N PRO A 62 35.52 5.13 9.53
CA PRO A 62 36.91 5.02 9.08
C PRO A 62 37.23 6.12 8.06
N VAL A 63 38.32 6.85 8.30
CA VAL A 63 38.86 7.87 7.39
C VAL A 63 40.19 7.38 6.82
N GLN A 64 40.39 7.57 5.52
CA GLN A 64 41.64 7.34 4.81
C GLN A 64 42.21 8.69 4.36
N THR A 65 43.52 8.87 4.46
CA THR A 65 44.21 10.14 4.20
C THR A 65 45.44 9.94 3.30
N ASN A 66 45.64 10.83 2.33
CA ASN A 66 46.85 10.90 1.51
C ASN A 66 47.49 12.28 1.71
N ALA A 67 48.46 12.35 2.62
CA ALA A 67 49.12 13.59 3.00
C ALA A 67 49.83 14.26 1.82
N THR A 68 50.53 13.48 0.98
CA THR A 68 51.27 13.98 -0.19
C THR A 68 50.36 14.61 -1.25
N ALA A 69 49.12 14.12 -1.37
CA ALA A 69 48.11 14.68 -2.27
C ALA A 69 47.18 15.71 -1.59
N GLY A 70 47.34 15.96 -0.29
CA GLY A 70 46.46 16.85 0.48
C GLY A 70 45.00 16.38 0.58
N THR A 71 44.69 15.08 0.40
CA THR A 71 43.31 14.56 0.31
C THR A 71 42.92 13.57 1.41
N TRP A 72 41.61 13.43 1.64
CA TRP A 72 41.01 12.46 2.56
C TRP A 72 39.69 11.88 2.03
N GLN A 73 39.29 10.70 2.51
CA GLN A 73 38.01 10.03 2.19
C GLN A 73 37.46 9.25 3.40
N ALA A 74 36.14 9.20 3.56
CA ALA A 74 35.43 8.27 4.46
C ALA A 74 34.27 7.58 3.73
N LYS A 75 33.83 6.41 4.23
CA LYS A 75 32.76 5.60 3.60
C LYS A 75 31.80 4.95 4.60
N ILE A 76 30.54 4.77 4.18
CA ILE A 76 29.52 3.93 4.82
C ILE A 76 29.03 2.90 3.80
N THR A 77 29.73 1.78 3.67
CA THR A 77 29.47 0.77 2.61
C THR A 77 28.09 0.11 2.68
N ALA A 78 27.50 -0.01 3.88
CA ALA A 78 26.14 -0.53 4.05
C ALA A 78 25.03 0.53 3.80
N GLY A 79 25.39 1.81 3.65
CA GLY A 79 24.44 2.91 3.57
C GLY A 79 23.69 3.18 4.88
N LEU A 80 22.49 3.76 4.74
CA LEU A 80 21.56 4.04 5.83
C LEU A 80 20.18 3.40 5.51
N PRO A 81 19.52 2.74 6.47
CA PRO A 81 18.32 1.94 6.20
C PRO A 81 17.04 2.76 6.06
N ASN A 82 16.97 3.93 6.69
CA ASN A 82 15.77 4.75 6.74
C ASN A 82 15.87 5.93 5.77
N ALA A 83 14.83 6.15 4.96
CA ALA A 83 14.71 7.36 4.14
C ALA A 83 14.40 8.58 5.02
N THR A 84 15.41 9.42 5.25
CA THR A 84 15.36 10.62 6.09
C THR A 84 16.36 11.67 5.60
N ALA A 85 16.13 12.94 5.93
CA ALA A 85 17.22 13.90 5.99
C ALA A 85 18.15 13.54 7.16
N THR A 86 19.46 13.63 6.96
CA THR A 86 20.50 13.42 7.97
C THR A 86 21.70 14.30 7.65
N PHE A 87 22.76 14.23 8.46
CA PHE A 87 24.03 14.87 8.14
C PHE A 87 25.25 14.05 8.57
N LEU A 88 26.37 14.27 7.90
CA LEU A 88 27.70 13.92 8.42
C LEU A 88 28.36 15.17 9.00
N ARG A 89 28.86 15.06 10.23
CA ARG A 89 29.79 16.02 10.82
C ARG A 89 31.20 15.64 10.43
N VAL A 90 31.97 16.60 9.93
CA VAL A 90 33.40 16.47 9.63
C VAL A 90 34.17 17.45 10.50
N GLN A 91 35.13 16.95 11.30
CA GLN A 91 35.96 17.78 12.18
C GLN A 91 37.44 17.61 11.84
N ALA A 92 38.17 18.72 11.78
CA ALA A 92 39.63 18.73 11.67
C ALA A 92 40.24 19.09 13.03
N ILE A 93 41.13 18.23 13.52
CA ILE A 93 41.80 18.34 14.81
C ILE A 93 43.30 18.57 14.58
N GLY A 94 43.85 19.57 15.26
CA GLY A 94 45.27 19.93 15.22
C GLY A 94 46.05 19.43 16.44
N ALA A 95 47.19 20.07 16.70
CA ALA A 95 47.98 19.82 17.91
C ALA A 95 47.15 20.02 19.19
N ASN A 96 47.53 19.33 20.27
CA ASN A 96 46.89 19.41 21.59
C ASN A 96 45.37 19.16 21.59
N ASN A 97 44.86 18.34 20.65
CA ASN A 97 43.43 18.09 20.42
C ASN A 97 42.59 19.35 20.10
N GLN A 98 43.19 20.44 19.62
CA GLN A 98 42.45 21.63 19.24
C GLN A 98 41.55 21.36 18.02
N LEU A 99 40.24 21.62 18.14
CA LEU A 99 39.33 21.67 16.99
C LEU A 99 39.67 22.89 16.13
N LEU A 100 40.10 22.66 14.88
CA LEU A 100 40.46 23.70 13.93
C LEU A 100 39.27 24.12 13.06
N THR A 101 38.39 23.19 12.70
CA THR A 101 37.22 23.43 11.84
C THR A 101 36.20 22.31 12.04
N GLU A 102 34.91 22.65 12.06
CA GLU A 102 33.80 21.71 11.89
C GLU A 102 33.00 22.08 10.64
N LEU A 103 32.66 21.08 9.82
CA LEU A 103 31.83 21.19 8.63
C LEU A 103 30.66 20.20 8.73
N ILE A 104 29.51 20.58 8.17
CA ILE A 104 28.29 19.75 8.14
C ILE A 104 27.91 19.45 6.69
N VAL A 105 27.81 18.17 6.35
CA VAL A 105 27.27 17.69 5.06
C VAL A 105 25.86 17.19 5.28
N ASN A 106 24.87 17.90 4.78
CA ASN A 106 23.49 17.41 4.75
C ASN A 106 23.32 16.36 3.65
N ILE A 107 22.71 15.23 3.99
CA ILE A 107 22.44 14.12 3.06
C ILE A 107 20.96 13.78 3.15
N LEU A 108 20.27 13.77 2.01
CA LEU A 108 18.93 13.21 1.88
C LEU A 108 19.03 11.72 1.56
N VAL A 109 18.42 10.86 2.38
CA VAL A 109 18.27 9.43 2.09
C VAL A 109 16.86 9.21 1.51
N THR A 110 16.77 8.69 0.29
CA THR A 110 15.52 8.46 -0.43
C THR A 110 15.23 6.97 -0.64
N ASN A 111 13.97 6.65 -0.95
CA ASN A 111 13.58 5.27 -1.28
C ASN A 111 14.08 4.88 -2.67
N PRO A 112 14.19 3.57 -2.99
CA PRO A 112 14.57 3.14 -4.33
C PRO A 112 13.58 3.64 -5.38
N ASP A 113 14.10 4.00 -6.56
CA ASP A 113 13.27 4.27 -7.74
C ASP A 113 12.36 3.08 -8.05
N ILE A 114 11.11 3.39 -8.36
CA ILE A 114 10.13 2.45 -8.86
C ILE A 114 9.91 2.77 -10.32
N GLU A 115 9.90 1.78 -11.21
CA GLU A 115 9.58 2.02 -12.62
C GLU A 115 8.14 1.60 -12.93
N MET A 116 7.58 2.14 -14.02
CA MET A 116 6.28 1.72 -14.52
C MET A 116 6.23 1.78 -16.06
N VAL A 117 5.77 0.69 -16.67
CA VAL A 117 5.67 0.46 -18.13
C VAL A 117 4.21 0.52 -18.57
N THR A 118 3.90 1.15 -19.70
CA THR A 118 2.61 0.95 -20.40
C THR A 118 2.63 -0.31 -21.29
N LYS A 119 1.97 -1.39 -20.85
CA LYS A 119 1.76 -2.61 -21.66
C LYS A 119 0.92 -2.37 -22.91
N GLN A 120 -0.04 -1.46 -22.82
CA GLN A 120 -0.99 -1.14 -23.88
C GLN A 120 -1.16 0.37 -23.97
N ALA A 121 -1.59 0.85 -25.15
CA ALA A 121 -1.99 2.25 -25.30
C ALA A 121 -3.05 2.58 -24.24
N THR A 122 -2.85 3.68 -23.54
CA THR A 122 -3.66 4.07 -22.40
C THR A 122 -3.66 5.58 -22.27
N ARG A 123 -4.37 6.10 -21.28
CA ARG A 123 -4.29 7.53 -20.97
C ARG A 123 -3.77 7.70 -19.56
N PHE A 124 -2.64 8.39 -19.44
CA PHE A 124 -2.26 9.02 -18.20
C PHE A 124 -3.21 10.20 -17.98
N LYS A 125 -3.75 10.30 -16.77
CA LYS A 125 -4.88 11.17 -16.47
C LYS A 125 -4.71 11.84 -15.12
N SER A 126 -5.17 13.08 -14.99
CA SER A 126 -5.21 13.78 -13.70
C SER A 126 -6.21 13.16 -12.71
N ALA A 127 -7.14 12.35 -13.22
CA ALA A 127 -8.01 11.48 -12.42
C ALA A 127 -8.24 10.11 -13.10
N PRO A 128 -8.40 9.03 -12.33
CA PRO A 128 -8.66 7.67 -12.81
C PRO A 128 -10.15 7.47 -13.13
N VAL A 129 -10.67 8.35 -14.00
CA VAL A 129 -12.04 8.31 -14.52
C VAL A 129 -12.01 7.95 -16.01
N ASP A 130 -13.16 7.94 -16.67
CA ASP A 130 -13.21 7.78 -18.12
C ASP A 130 -12.52 8.99 -18.80
N SER A 131 -11.57 8.64 -19.67
CA SER A 131 -10.81 9.54 -20.52
C SER A 131 -11.67 10.31 -21.53
N ALA A 132 -12.89 9.88 -21.85
CA ALA A 132 -13.83 10.69 -22.60
C ALA A 132 -14.19 11.97 -21.82
N THR A 133 -14.51 11.83 -20.53
CA THR A 133 -15.03 12.89 -19.65
C THR A 133 -14.01 13.94 -19.20
N LEU A 134 -12.71 13.62 -19.25
CA LEU A 134 -11.64 14.57 -18.89
C LEU A 134 -11.44 15.64 -19.97
N PRO A 135 -11.14 16.90 -19.62
CA PRO A 135 -10.76 17.93 -20.60
C PRO A 135 -9.43 17.57 -21.28
N ALA A 136 -9.12 18.23 -22.39
CA ALA A 136 -7.92 17.94 -23.19
C ALA A 136 -6.59 18.11 -22.42
N ASN A 137 -6.56 18.94 -21.37
CA ASN A 137 -5.42 19.08 -20.46
C ASN A 137 -5.43 18.06 -19.29
N GLY A 138 -6.57 17.47 -18.96
CA GLY A 138 -6.71 16.49 -17.87
C GLY A 138 -6.35 15.04 -18.26
N LYS A 139 -6.00 14.82 -19.53
CA LYS A 139 -5.66 13.51 -20.10
C LYS A 139 -4.56 13.65 -21.15
N VAL A 140 -3.68 12.67 -21.23
CA VAL A 140 -2.72 12.52 -22.33
C VAL A 140 -2.73 11.07 -22.79
N GLU A 141 -2.77 10.86 -24.11
CA GLU A 141 -2.50 9.56 -24.72
C GLU A 141 -1.06 9.17 -24.40
N VAL A 142 -0.90 8.00 -23.77
CA VAL A 142 0.41 7.38 -23.58
C VAL A 142 0.40 6.05 -24.35
N PRO A 143 1.14 5.96 -25.47
CA PRO A 143 1.27 4.72 -26.23
C PRO A 143 1.80 3.55 -25.39
N ALA A 144 1.63 2.33 -25.88
CA ALA A 144 2.33 1.17 -25.33
C ALA A 144 3.86 1.35 -25.43
N GLY A 145 4.62 0.76 -24.51
CA GLY A 145 6.08 0.76 -24.50
C GLY A 145 6.74 2.01 -23.90
N ASN A 146 6.00 2.87 -23.18
CA ASN A 146 6.60 4.01 -22.47
C ASN A 146 6.94 3.63 -21.03
N ASN A 147 8.12 4.06 -20.59
CA ASN A 147 8.65 3.84 -19.24
C ASN A 147 8.60 5.14 -18.44
N PHE A 148 8.30 5.04 -17.14
CA PHE A 148 8.23 6.19 -16.24
C PHE A 148 8.86 5.86 -14.88
N GLU A 149 9.71 6.76 -14.38
CA GLU A 149 10.20 6.74 -13.01
C GLU A 149 9.12 7.24 -12.06
N VAL A 150 8.90 6.51 -10.96
CA VAL A 150 7.81 6.67 -10.00
C VAL A 150 8.39 6.85 -8.60
N LEU A 151 8.00 7.93 -7.94
CA LEU A 151 8.37 8.23 -6.55
C LEU A 151 7.41 7.57 -5.54
N ARG A 152 6.11 7.44 -5.86
CA ARG A 152 5.04 6.82 -5.01
C ARG A 152 3.85 6.30 -5.84
N TYR A 153 3.14 5.24 -5.40
CA TYR A 153 2.07 4.54 -6.17
C TYR A 153 0.91 3.93 -5.31
N GLY A 154 -0.12 3.26 -5.89
CA GLY A 154 -1.28 2.63 -5.18
C GLY A 154 -2.41 1.99 -6.04
N SER A 155 -3.64 1.74 -5.50
CA SER A 155 -4.94 1.48 -6.24
C SER A 155 -6.32 1.72 -5.47
N VAL A 156 -7.45 2.33 -6.02
CA VAL A 156 -8.87 2.59 -5.36
C VAL A 156 -10.53 2.51 -5.79
N SER A 157 -11.51 2.33 -6.83
CA SER A 157 -12.05 1.99 -8.32
C SER A 157 -11.41 2.19 -9.81
N GLY A 158 -10.55 1.28 -10.38
CA GLY A 158 -9.94 1.29 -11.75
C GLY A 158 -8.38 1.18 -12.00
N HIS A 159 -7.51 1.92 -11.30
CA HIS A 159 -6.19 2.38 -11.80
C HIS A 159 -4.96 2.15 -10.89
N ILE A 160 -3.77 2.50 -11.39
CA ILE A 160 -2.54 2.73 -10.61
C ILE A 160 -2.28 4.25 -10.63
N LYS A 161 -2.30 4.94 -9.47
CA LYS A 161 -1.66 6.25 -9.35
C LYS A 161 -0.16 6.07 -9.41
N VAL A 162 0.48 7.09 -9.94
CA VAL A 162 1.90 7.33 -9.79
C VAL A 162 2.12 8.82 -9.53
N LEU A 163 2.97 9.12 -8.55
CA LEU A 163 3.71 10.38 -8.56
C LEU A 163 4.95 10.09 -9.39
N LEU A 164 5.01 10.61 -10.60
CA LEU A 164 6.17 10.49 -11.48
C LEU A 164 7.29 11.43 -11.01
N LYS A 165 8.52 11.05 -11.35
CA LYS A 165 9.73 11.86 -11.18
C LYS A 165 9.87 12.93 -12.27
N GLN A 166 9.10 12.81 -13.36
CA GLN A 166 9.04 13.75 -14.49
C GLN A 166 7.59 13.96 -14.95
N PRO A 167 7.18 15.19 -15.32
CA PRO A 167 5.81 15.47 -15.74
C PRO A 167 5.51 14.99 -17.16
N ILE A 168 4.37 14.31 -17.35
CA ILE A 168 3.81 14.08 -18.69
C ILE A 168 2.81 15.21 -18.97
N ALA A 169 3.24 16.21 -19.74
CA ALA A 169 2.36 17.30 -20.17
C ALA A 169 1.20 16.77 -21.05
N PRO A 170 0.00 17.36 -20.98
CA PRO A 170 -0.44 18.46 -20.10
C PRO A 170 -0.84 18.05 -18.67
N VAL A 171 -0.71 16.78 -18.27
CA VAL A 171 -1.24 16.24 -17.00
C VAL A 171 -0.34 16.53 -15.78
N GLY A 172 0.98 16.55 -15.95
CA GLY A 172 1.96 16.84 -14.89
C GLY A 172 2.67 15.60 -14.32
N GLU A 173 3.37 15.74 -13.18
CA GLU A 173 4.05 14.63 -12.49
C GLU A 173 3.06 13.68 -11.82
N PHE A 174 2.03 14.22 -11.18
CA PHE A 174 1.06 13.42 -10.47
C PHE A 174 -0.13 13.03 -11.38
N GLY A 175 -0.38 11.72 -11.50
CA GLY A 175 -1.56 11.23 -12.22
C GLY A 175 -1.79 9.73 -12.09
N TYR A 176 -2.60 9.19 -13.00
CA TYR A 176 -3.11 7.83 -12.95
C TYR A 176 -3.07 7.15 -14.32
N PHE A 177 -2.57 5.92 -14.35
CA PHE A 177 -2.64 5.00 -15.47
C PHE A 177 -3.70 3.92 -15.21
N TYR A 178 -4.40 3.42 -16.24
CA TYR A 178 -5.37 2.35 -16.04
C TYR A 178 -4.66 1.02 -15.75
N ALA A 179 -4.98 0.37 -14.63
CA ALA A 179 -4.13 -0.65 -14.02
C ALA A 179 -3.84 -1.87 -14.92
N PRO A 180 -4.79 -2.41 -15.70
CA PRO A 180 -4.48 -3.52 -16.62
C PRO A 180 -3.53 -3.12 -17.76
N HIS A 181 -3.44 -1.82 -18.10
CA HIS A 181 -2.61 -1.30 -19.19
C HIS A 181 -1.19 -0.93 -18.73
N VAL A 182 -0.86 -1.01 -17.43
CA VAL A 182 0.50 -0.77 -16.89
C VAL A 182 1.02 -1.93 -16.05
N ASP A 183 2.34 -2.09 -16.04
CA ASP A 183 3.06 -2.85 -15.01
C ASP A 183 3.86 -1.88 -14.16
N LEU A 184 3.79 -2.01 -12.84
CA LEU A 184 4.57 -1.23 -11.90
C LEU A 184 5.64 -2.13 -11.24
N MET A 185 6.89 -1.75 -11.47
CA MET A 185 8.10 -2.50 -11.14
C MET A 185 8.75 -1.88 -9.90
N ALA A 186 8.17 -2.18 -8.74
CA ALA A 186 8.78 -1.92 -7.45
C ALA A 186 9.62 -3.13 -6.98
N PRO A 187 10.82 -2.92 -6.41
CA PRO A 187 11.59 -3.99 -5.78
C PRO A 187 10.81 -4.60 -4.62
N ILE A 188 11.08 -5.87 -4.34
CA ILE A 188 10.55 -6.56 -3.16
C ILE A 188 11.50 -6.27 -2.00
N THR A 189 10.98 -5.96 -0.82
CA THR A 189 11.81 -5.82 0.39
C THR A 189 11.87 -7.17 1.10
N LEU A 190 13.06 -7.55 1.56
CA LEU A 190 13.32 -8.69 2.41
C LEU A 190 13.79 -8.18 3.77
N THR A 191 12.97 -8.35 4.80
CA THR A 191 13.25 -7.92 6.17
C THR A 191 13.75 -9.12 6.97
N VAL A 192 14.94 -9.02 7.55
CA VAL A 192 15.55 -10.10 8.34
C VAL A 192 15.00 -10.06 9.77
N LYS A 193 14.17 -11.04 10.12
CA LYS A 193 13.51 -11.15 11.43
C LYS A 193 14.43 -11.72 12.52
N GLN A 194 15.44 -12.49 12.12
CA GLN A 194 16.41 -13.12 13.02
C GLN A 194 17.78 -13.20 12.34
N ASP A 195 18.86 -13.04 13.11
CA ASP A 195 20.24 -13.26 12.66
C ASP A 195 20.35 -14.52 11.77
N THR A 196 20.90 -14.35 10.58
CA THR A 196 20.85 -15.35 9.51
C THR A 196 22.09 -15.29 8.63
N ILE A 197 22.24 -16.32 7.79
CA ILE A 197 23.35 -16.46 6.86
C ILE A 197 22.80 -16.39 5.44
N PHE A 198 23.22 -15.38 4.68
CA PHE A 198 23.06 -15.37 3.23
C PHE A 198 24.14 -16.28 2.61
N LYS A 199 23.75 -17.19 1.70
CA LYS A 199 24.63 -18.27 1.20
C LYS A 199 24.58 -18.38 -0.31
N ILE A 200 25.67 -18.83 -0.93
CA ILE A 200 25.69 -19.15 -2.38
C ILE A 200 24.82 -20.37 -2.74
N SER A 201 24.47 -21.23 -1.78
CA SER A 201 23.65 -22.43 -1.98
C SER A 201 22.79 -22.79 -0.76
N MET A 202 21.89 -23.77 -0.92
CA MET A 202 21.06 -24.30 0.17
C MET A 202 21.84 -25.22 1.15
N ALA A 203 23.13 -25.44 0.95
CA ALA A 203 23.96 -26.26 1.84
C ALA A 203 24.00 -25.72 3.28
N ALA A 204 24.35 -26.58 4.23
CA ALA A 204 24.54 -26.17 5.63
C ALA A 204 25.65 -25.12 5.74
N SER A 205 25.44 -24.08 6.55
CA SER A 205 26.37 -22.93 6.68
C SER A 205 27.77 -23.31 7.19
N GLN A 206 27.91 -24.50 7.78
CA GLN A 206 29.18 -25.09 8.22
C GLN A 206 29.99 -25.69 7.05
N ALA A 207 29.31 -26.23 6.03
CA ALA A 207 29.93 -26.85 4.85
C ALA A 207 30.35 -25.83 3.76
N LEU A 208 30.01 -24.55 3.94
CA LEU A 208 30.42 -23.47 3.03
C LEU A 208 31.64 -22.73 3.60
N PRO A 209 32.68 -22.44 2.78
CA PRO A 209 33.79 -21.57 3.18
C PRO A 209 33.29 -20.14 3.44
N PHE A 210 34.10 -19.33 4.13
CA PHE A 210 33.73 -17.93 4.44
C PHE A 210 33.43 -17.12 3.17
N THR A 211 34.15 -17.37 2.07
CA THR A 211 33.94 -16.74 0.75
C THR A 211 32.57 -17.03 0.10
N GLN A 212 31.77 -17.95 0.66
CA GLN A 212 30.47 -18.36 0.12
C GLN A 212 29.30 -18.07 1.06
N LYS A 213 29.52 -17.32 2.14
CA LYS A 213 28.50 -16.98 3.15
C LYS A 213 28.72 -15.60 3.77
N ALA A 214 27.64 -14.86 4.02
CA ALA A 214 27.65 -13.58 4.71
C ALA A 214 26.67 -13.61 5.89
N GLU A 215 27.06 -13.05 7.05
CA GLU A 215 26.13 -12.82 8.15
C GLU A 215 25.23 -11.62 7.86
N VAL A 216 23.96 -11.72 8.23
CA VAL A 216 22.98 -10.62 8.15
C VAL A 216 22.19 -10.56 9.45
N LYS A 217 22.11 -9.39 10.05
CA LYS A 217 21.55 -9.20 11.41
C LYS A 217 20.04 -8.99 11.39
N ALA A 218 19.36 -9.35 12.48
CA ALA A 218 17.97 -9.01 12.70
C ALA A 218 17.73 -7.49 12.54
N GLY A 219 16.62 -7.11 11.90
CA GLY A 219 16.29 -5.73 11.54
C GLY A 219 16.91 -5.24 10.21
N THR A 220 17.73 -6.04 9.52
CA THR A 220 18.26 -5.64 8.20
C THR A 220 17.16 -5.71 7.12
N GLU A 221 16.97 -4.65 6.36
CA GLU A 221 16.10 -4.64 5.18
C GLU A 221 16.91 -4.64 3.88
N LEU A 222 16.58 -5.53 2.95
CA LEU A 222 17.31 -5.76 1.71
C LEU A 222 16.37 -5.71 0.51
N LEU A 223 16.75 -5.01 -0.55
CA LEU A 223 15.95 -4.94 -1.78
C LEU A 223 16.28 -6.11 -2.72
N LEU A 224 15.24 -6.69 -3.33
CA LEU A 224 15.37 -7.73 -4.34
C LEU A 224 15.32 -7.14 -5.75
N ASP A 225 16.26 -7.60 -6.58
CA ASP A 225 16.32 -7.37 -8.02
C ASP A 225 15.65 -8.55 -8.74
N GLY A 226 14.34 -8.43 -8.95
CA GLY A 226 13.52 -9.42 -9.63
C GLY A 226 12.88 -10.48 -8.71
N ASN A 227 12.58 -11.64 -9.29
CA ASN A 227 11.79 -12.69 -8.63
C ASN A 227 12.63 -13.55 -7.66
N TYR A 228 11.95 -14.04 -6.63
CA TYR A 228 12.46 -15.05 -5.70
C TYR A 228 11.94 -16.45 -6.05
N THR A 229 12.61 -17.50 -5.58
CA THR A 229 12.07 -18.88 -5.58
C THR A 229 12.23 -19.52 -4.21
N ILE A 230 11.28 -20.38 -3.81
CA ILE A 230 11.30 -21.07 -2.53
C ILE A 230 11.53 -22.57 -2.76
N ALA A 231 12.52 -23.15 -2.09
CA ALA A 231 12.82 -24.57 -2.11
C ALA A 231 13.49 -25.00 -0.80
N ALA A 232 13.16 -26.19 -0.28
CA ALA A 232 13.79 -26.79 0.90
C ALA A 232 14.01 -25.82 2.10
N ASN A 233 12.95 -25.11 2.50
CA ASN A 233 12.93 -24.09 3.55
C ASN A 233 13.93 -22.93 3.37
N HIS A 234 14.44 -22.72 2.14
CA HIS A 234 15.23 -21.56 1.76
C HIS A 234 14.48 -20.72 0.74
N ILE A 235 14.72 -19.42 0.78
CA ILE A 235 14.31 -18.49 -0.26
C ILE A 235 15.55 -18.05 -1.04
N ARG A 236 15.58 -18.40 -2.32
CA ARG A 236 16.58 -17.93 -3.27
C ARG A 236 16.17 -16.54 -3.75
N VAL A 237 17.08 -15.59 -3.66
CA VAL A 237 16.88 -14.21 -4.10
C VAL A 237 18.07 -13.72 -4.93
N LYS A 238 17.82 -12.70 -5.76
CA LYS A 238 18.84 -11.78 -6.25
C LYS A 238 18.62 -10.47 -5.51
N LEU A 239 19.65 -9.99 -4.82
CA LEU A 239 19.65 -8.72 -4.12
C LEU A 239 20.05 -7.59 -5.07
N THR A 240 19.44 -6.42 -4.92
CA THR A 240 19.84 -5.22 -5.68
C THR A 240 21.27 -4.79 -5.33
N GLN A 241 21.72 -5.00 -4.09
CA GLN A 241 23.11 -4.79 -3.67
C GLN A 241 23.79 -6.11 -3.28
N PRO A 242 25.05 -6.34 -3.68
CA PRO A 242 25.77 -7.56 -3.32
C PRO A 242 26.13 -7.58 -1.84
N LEU A 243 25.81 -8.67 -1.14
CA LEU A 243 26.36 -8.93 0.19
C LEU A 243 27.71 -9.62 0.04
N SER A 244 28.79 -8.90 0.35
CA SER A 244 30.13 -9.49 0.36
C SER A 244 30.23 -10.59 1.43
N PRO A 245 30.84 -11.75 1.15
CA PRO A 245 31.53 -12.14 -0.10
C PRO A 245 30.64 -12.89 -1.12
N VAL A 246 29.36 -13.14 -0.82
CA VAL A 246 28.44 -13.96 -1.65
C VAL A 246 28.08 -13.30 -2.99
N GLY A 247 27.99 -11.97 -3.03
CA GLY A 247 27.51 -11.22 -4.19
C GLY A 247 25.99 -10.97 -4.14
N GLN A 248 25.37 -10.76 -5.29
CA GLN A 248 23.93 -10.45 -5.37
C GLN A 248 23.02 -11.69 -5.24
N VAL A 249 23.44 -12.85 -5.75
CA VAL A 249 22.56 -14.03 -5.87
C VAL A 249 22.88 -15.02 -4.76
N GLY A 250 21.86 -15.43 -4.01
CA GLY A 250 22.03 -16.36 -2.90
C GLY A 250 20.72 -16.80 -2.25
N TYR A 251 20.85 -17.43 -1.09
CA TYR A 251 19.77 -18.07 -0.36
C TYR A 251 19.75 -17.58 1.09
N PHE A 252 18.57 -17.16 1.55
CA PHE A 252 18.26 -17.02 2.98
C PHE A 252 17.51 -18.25 3.48
N PHE A 253 17.62 -18.55 4.77
CA PHE A 253 16.74 -19.52 5.43
C PHE A 253 15.37 -18.86 5.67
N LEU A 254 14.31 -19.41 5.07
CA LEU A 254 13.00 -18.76 4.94
C LEU A 254 12.38 -18.34 6.29
N PRO A 255 12.43 -19.12 7.38
CA PRO A 255 11.85 -18.71 8.66
C PRO A 255 12.51 -17.47 9.32
N HIS A 256 13.77 -17.16 9.00
CA HIS A 256 14.47 -16.00 9.58
C HIS A 256 14.18 -14.69 8.84
N VAL A 257 13.40 -14.73 7.76
CA VAL A 257 13.15 -13.57 6.89
C VAL A 257 11.67 -13.39 6.61
N GLU A 258 11.31 -12.19 6.21
CA GLU A 258 10.00 -11.80 5.72
C GLU A 258 10.19 -11.18 4.35
N LEU A 259 9.25 -11.40 3.43
CA LEU A 259 9.15 -10.56 2.25
C LEU A 259 7.98 -9.60 2.44
N SER A 260 8.18 -8.34 2.10
CA SER A 260 7.08 -7.43 1.83
C SER A 260 7.16 -6.92 0.39
N LYS A 261 5.99 -6.76 -0.24
CA LYS A 261 5.87 -6.06 -1.52
C LYS A 261 4.81 -4.99 -1.37
N LEU A 262 5.13 -3.76 -1.78
CA LEU A 262 4.25 -2.59 -1.66
C LEU A 262 3.87 -2.22 -0.20
N GLY A 263 4.56 -2.76 0.80
CA GLY A 263 4.27 -2.59 2.23
C GLY A 263 3.37 -3.67 2.85
N GLU A 264 2.88 -4.63 2.05
CA GLU A 264 2.15 -5.80 2.55
C GLU A 264 3.13 -6.94 2.84
N CYS A 265 3.06 -7.52 4.05
CA CYS A 265 3.78 -8.75 4.38
C CYS A 265 3.24 -9.92 3.57
N LEU A 266 4.13 -10.60 2.85
CA LEU A 266 3.82 -11.85 2.16
C LEU A 266 3.96 -13.00 3.17
N ASP A 267 2.90 -13.29 3.93
CA ASP A 267 2.92 -14.43 4.84
C ASP A 267 2.98 -15.76 4.06
N PHE A 268 3.89 -16.62 4.49
CA PHE A 268 4.12 -17.97 3.98
C PHE A 268 3.94 -19.04 5.08
N SER A 269 3.45 -18.67 6.27
CA SER A 269 3.64 -19.44 7.50
C SER A 269 2.37 -19.96 8.19
N ASN A 270 1.17 -19.41 7.92
CA ASN A 270 -0.07 -19.86 8.55
C ASN A 270 -0.96 -20.79 7.67
N PRO A 271 -1.10 -22.10 7.97
CA PRO A 271 -2.02 -22.98 7.24
C PRO A 271 -3.50 -22.82 7.59
N ALA A 272 -3.86 -21.97 8.56
CA ALA A 272 -5.26 -21.78 8.99
C ALA A 272 -6.11 -21.05 7.94
N ASP A 273 -5.51 -20.12 7.19
CA ASP A 273 -6.20 -19.27 6.19
C ASP A 273 -6.51 -20.00 4.86
N VAL A 274 -6.17 -21.29 4.76
CA VAL A 274 -6.58 -22.15 3.64
C VAL A 274 -8.08 -22.47 3.77
N SER A 275 -8.92 -21.62 3.19
CA SER A 275 -10.32 -21.97 2.92
C SER A 275 -10.37 -23.18 1.99
N ASP A 276 -11.17 -24.19 2.31
CA ASP A 276 -11.43 -25.31 1.40
C ASP A 276 -12.00 -24.83 0.07
N ILE A 277 -11.75 -25.61 -0.98
CA ILE A 277 -12.57 -25.67 -2.19
C ILE A 277 -13.69 -26.69 -1.86
N PRO A 278 -14.92 -26.25 -1.56
CA PRO A 278 -16.05 -27.14 -1.35
C PRO A 278 -16.30 -27.99 -2.59
N ILE A 279 -16.63 -29.27 -2.37
CA ILE A 279 -16.90 -30.21 -3.46
C ILE A 279 -17.93 -31.23 -3.01
N LYS A 280 -18.93 -31.51 -3.84
CA LYS A 280 -20.03 -32.42 -3.52
C LYS A 280 -19.83 -33.76 -4.25
N GLY A 281 -19.96 -34.87 -3.53
CA GLY A 281 -19.86 -36.22 -4.10
C GLY A 281 -18.44 -36.69 -4.46
N ALA A 282 -17.39 -36.01 -3.97
CA ALA A 282 -16.03 -36.42 -4.22
C ALA A 282 -15.51 -37.46 -3.21
N ILE A 283 -14.65 -38.35 -3.68
CA ILE A 283 -14.04 -39.43 -2.90
C ILE A 283 -12.53 -39.24 -2.88
N ALA A 284 -11.94 -39.23 -1.68
CA ALA A 284 -10.50 -39.20 -1.47
C ALA A 284 -9.99 -40.60 -1.11
N THR A 285 -9.30 -41.25 -2.04
CA THR A 285 -8.79 -42.63 -1.93
C THR A 285 -7.28 -42.63 -1.67
N VAL A 286 -6.86 -43.27 -0.59
CA VAL A 286 -5.45 -43.40 -0.19
C VAL A 286 -4.75 -44.46 -1.05
N LEU A 287 -3.75 -44.03 -1.82
CA LEU A 287 -3.02 -44.87 -2.78
C LEU A 287 -1.91 -45.71 -2.13
N LYS A 288 -1.42 -45.29 -0.96
CA LYS A 288 -0.29 -45.90 -0.25
C LYS A 288 -0.41 -45.65 1.25
N ASP A 289 0.03 -46.61 2.05
CA ASP A 289 0.20 -46.45 3.50
C ASP A 289 0.89 -45.12 3.83
N THR A 290 0.20 -44.29 4.62
CA THR A 290 0.56 -42.89 4.83
C THR A 290 0.12 -42.42 6.21
N ILE A 291 0.53 -41.20 6.58
CA ILE A 291 0.10 -40.55 7.81
C ILE A 291 -0.79 -39.37 7.43
N LEU A 292 -2.05 -39.41 7.89
CA LEU A 292 -2.94 -38.26 7.90
C LEU A 292 -2.56 -37.37 9.09
N LYS A 293 -2.48 -36.06 8.87
CA LYS A 293 -1.98 -35.09 9.84
C LYS A 293 -2.95 -33.94 10.06
N ALA A 294 -2.92 -33.30 11.22
CA ALA A 294 -3.65 -32.06 11.49
C ALA A 294 -3.02 -30.82 10.81
N SER A 295 -1.80 -30.92 10.29
CA SER A 295 -1.14 -29.84 9.54
C SER A 295 -0.21 -30.38 8.44
N SER A 296 0.29 -29.50 7.57
CA SER A 296 1.28 -29.87 6.53
C SER A 296 2.70 -30.15 7.05
N GLN A 297 2.96 -30.00 8.36
CA GLN A 297 4.28 -30.25 8.97
C GLN A 297 4.73 -31.72 8.84
N ASN A 298 6.00 -32.02 9.12
CA ASN A 298 6.50 -33.40 9.06
C ASN A 298 5.87 -34.29 10.14
N ALA A 299 5.55 -35.55 9.81
CA ALA A 299 4.93 -36.47 10.77
C ALA A 299 5.81 -36.78 12.01
N SER A 300 7.13 -36.59 11.88
CA SER A 300 8.10 -36.70 12.97
C SER A 300 8.12 -35.49 13.92
N SER A 301 7.62 -34.32 13.50
CA SER A 301 7.52 -33.12 14.36
C SER A 301 6.13 -32.91 14.95
N LEU A 302 5.18 -33.82 14.69
CA LEU A 302 3.81 -33.76 15.22
C LEU A 302 3.62 -34.76 16.37
N PRO A 303 2.92 -34.39 17.46
CA PRO A 303 2.51 -35.34 18.49
C PRO A 303 1.48 -36.33 17.96
N ASP A 304 1.29 -37.45 18.66
CA ASP A 304 0.35 -38.51 18.24
C ASP A 304 -1.11 -38.05 18.27
N SER A 305 -1.43 -37.01 19.05
CA SER A 305 -2.72 -36.32 19.03
C SER A 305 -2.98 -35.50 17.75
N GLN A 306 -1.99 -35.35 16.85
CA GLN A 306 -2.10 -34.58 15.61
C GLN A 306 -1.77 -35.40 14.34
N LYS A 307 -1.64 -36.74 14.47
CA LYS A 307 -1.34 -37.62 13.33
C LYS A 307 -1.95 -39.02 13.52
N VAL A 308 -2.36 -39.66 12.43
CA VAL A 308 -2.88 -41.04 12.43
C VAL A 308 -2.43 -41.78 11.17
N MET A 309 -2.07 -43.06 11.31
CA MET A 309 -1.72 -43.89 10.17
C MET A 309 -2.98 -44.33 9.42
N VAL A 310 -2.95 -44.22 8.10
CA VAL A 310 -4.04 -44.62 7.20
C VAL A 310 -3.50 -45.58 6.15
N LYS A 311 -4.23 -46.66 5.89
CA LYS A 311 -3.83 -47.75 4.99
C LYS A 311 -4.19 -47.48 3.54
N ALA A 312 -3.39 -48.03 2.62
CA ALA A 312 -3.72 -48.06 1.19
C ALA A 312 -5.12 -48.68 0.96
N GLY A 313 -5.87 -48.13 0.00
CA GLY A 313 -7.25 -48.53 -0.30
C GLY A 313 -8.32 -47.88 0.60
N THR A 314 -7.94 -47.14 1.65
CA THR A 314 -8.92 -46.41 2.48
C THR A 314 -9.52 -45.23 1.68
N SER A 315 -10.85 -45.14 1.62
CA SER A 315 -11.57 -44.10 0.91
C SER A 315 -12.43 -43.26 1.86
N TYR A 316 -12.40 -41.94 1.67
CA TYR A 316 -13.19 -40.99 2.45
C TYR A 316 -14.14 -40.19 1.56
N GLN A 317 -15.36 -39.97 2.04
CA GLN A 317 -16.26 -38.95 1.49
C GLN A 317 -15.78 -37.57 1.96
N ILE A 318 -15.67 -36.63 1.02
CA ILE A 318 -15.14 -35.29 1.29
C ILE A 318 -16.17 -34.23 0.87
N ASN A 319 -16.25 -33.14 1.65
CA ASN A 319 -17.02 -31.96 1.28
C ASN A 319 -16.13 -30.74 0.95
N GLY A 320 -14.80 -30.89 1.03
CA GLY A 320 -13.85 -29.89 0.53
C GLY A 320 -12.42 -30.42 0.40
N TYR A 321 -11.59 -29.74 -0.39
CA TYR A 321 -10.14 -30.00 -0.48
C TYR A 321 -9.34 -28.74 -0.83
N ALA A 322 -8.02 -28.78 -0.70
CA ALA A 322 -7.10 -27.79 -1.26
C ALA A 322 -5.70 -28.40 -1.50
N ALA A 323 -5.00 -27.97 -2.54
CA ALA A 323 -3.62 -28.35 -2.84
C ALA A 323 -2.64 -27.36 -2.19
N VAL A 324 -1.93 -27.77 -1.12
CA VAL A 324 -1.09 -26.89 -0.30
C VAL A 324 0.17 -27.57 0.20
N ASN A 325 1.33 -26.91 0.08
CA ASN A 325 2.60 -27.36 0.66
C ASN A 325 2.96 -28.83 0.35
N GLY A 326 2.66 -29.33 -0.85
CA GLY A 326 2.86 -30.73 -1.24
C GLY A 326 1.87 -31.71 -0.59
N HIS A 327 0.70 -31.23 -0.17
CA HIS A 327 -0.34 -32.02 0.48
C HIS A 327 -1.71 -31.69 -0.10
N PHE A 328 -2.57 -32.69 -0.16
CA PHE A 328 -4.01 -32.43 -0.17
C PHE A 328 -4.44 -32.16 1.27
N ARG A 329 -4.84 -30.91 1.56
CA ARG A 329 -5.74 -30.61 2.67
C ARG A 329 -7.11 -31.13 2.26
N VAL A 330 -7.78 -31.85 3.15
CA VAL A 330 -9.06 -32.52 2.88
C VAL A 330 -10.00 -32.22 4.03
N LYS A 331 -11.22 -31.79 3.70
CA LYS A 331 -12.32 -31.63 4.65
C LYS A 331 -13.32 -32.77 4.46
N PHE A 332 -13.37 -33.63 5.46
CA PHE A 332 -14.15 -34.86 5.47
C PHE A 332 -15.63 -34.57 5.75
N THR A 333 -16.53 -35.46 5.33
CA THR A 333 -17.95 -35.40 5.75
C THR A 333 -18.14 -35.76 7.23
N SER A 334 -17.19 -36.51 7.80
CA SER A 334 -17.23 -37.03 9.16
C SER A 334 -15.85 -36.89 9.82
N ALA A 335 -15.81 -36.62 11.13
CA ALA A 335 -14.56 -36.46 11.87
C ALA A 335 -13.70 -37.75 11.86
N ILE A 336 -12.39 -37.60 11.67
CA ILE A 336 -11.41 -38.68 11.82
C ILE A 336 -10.62 -38.41 13.11
N ALA A 337 -10.78 -39.22 14.15
CA ALA A 337 -9.99 -39.07 15.37
C ALA A 337 -8.50 -39.40 15.13
N PRO A 338 -7.53 -38.69 15.74
CA PRO A 338 -7.68 -37.50 16.59
C PRO A 338 -7.71 -36.16 15.79
N ILE A 339 -7.66 -36.23 14.47
CA ILE A 339 -7.45 -35.13 13.52
C ILE A 339 -8.63 -34.15 13.43
N GLY A 340 -9.87 -34.65 13.56
CA GLY A 340 -11.11 -33.89 13.38
C GLY A 340 -11.61 -33.89 11.93
N ASN A 341 -12.29 -32.81 11.53
CA ASN A 341 -12.99 -32.71 10.24
C ASN A 341 -12.08 -32.30 9.06
N VAL A 342 -10.83 -31.88 9.32
CA VAL A 342 -9.88 -31.40 8.31
C VAL A 342 -8.51 -32.03 8.56
N GLY A 343 -7.89 -32.59 7.54
CA GLY A 343 -6.54 -33.16 7.65
C GLY A 343 -5.74 -33.12 6.35
N PHE A 344 -4.46 -33.45 6.44
CA PHE A 344 -3.47 -33.31 5.37
C PHE A 344 -2.86 -34.66 4.99
N PHE A 345 -3.03 -35.07 3.73
CA PHE A 345 -2.34 -36.21 3.11
C PHE A 345 -1.24 -35.72 2.17
N TYR A 346 -0.09 -36.40 2.12
CA TYR A 346 0.93 -36.11 1.11
C TYR A 346 0.37 -36.34 -0.31
N TRP A 347 0.61 -35.42 -1.24
CA TRP A 347 -0.16 -35.37 -2.49
C TRP A 347 -0.06 -36.64 -3.35
N GLN A 348 1.10 -37.32 -3.35
CA GLN A 348 1.30 -38.55 -4.12
C GLN A 348 0.68 -39.81 -3.46
N HIS A 349 0.19 -39.70 -2.22
CA HIS A 349 -0.42 -40.80 -1.48
C HIS A 349 -1.96 -40.78 -1.53
N LEU A 350 -2.57 -39.84 -2.26
CA LEU A 350 -4.02 -39.65 -2.33
C LEU A 350 -4.45 -39.36 -3.77
N SER A 351 -5.51 -40.03 -4.22
CA SER A 351 -6.28 -39.63 -5.39
C SER A 351 -7.61 -39.05 -4.93
N ILE A 352 -8.05 -37.94 -5.52
CA ILE A 352 -9.41 -37.42 -5.32
C ILE A 352 -10.16 -37.60 -6.64
N THR A 353 -11.36 -38.18 -6.59
CA THR A 353 -12.23 -38.31 -7.77
C THR A 353 -13.57 -37.62 -7.56
N LYS A 354 -14.11 -37.03 -8.64
CA LYS A 354 -15.51 -36.59 -8.75
C LYS A 354 -16.10 -37.24 -10.00
N ASP A 355 -17.27 -37.87 -9.88
CA ASP A 355 -17.95 -38.56 -10.99
C ASP A 355 -17.05 -39.55 -11.77
N GLY A 356 -16.19 -40.27 -11.04
CA GLY A 356 -15.21 -41.22 -11.58
C GLY A 356 -13.96 -40.59 -12.21
N LYS A 357 -13.91 -39.26 -12.41
CA LYS A 357 -12.77 -38.54 -13.00
C LYS A 357 -11.77 -38.13 -11.92
N PRO A 358 -10.46 -38.34 -12.10
CA PRO A 358 -9.44 -37.88 -11.15
C PRO A 358 -9.26 -36.37 -11.20
N LEU A 359 -9.25 -35.74 -10.04
CA LEU A 359 -8.84 -34.36 -9.85
C LEU A 359 -7.32 -34.33 -9.66
N ILE A 360 -6.63 -33.72 -10.62
CA ILE A 360 -5.17 -33.58 -10.58
C ILE A 360 -4.78 -32.66 -9.42
N TYR A 361 -3.64 -32.94 -8.78
CA TYR A 361 -3.01 -32.00 -7.84
C TYR A 361 -2.53 -30.77 -8.61
N ASP A 362 -3.36 -29.73 -8.66
CA ASP A 362 -3.05 -28.41 -9.23
C ASP A 362 -3.07 -27.34 -8.12
N PRO A 363 -1.90 -26.85 -7.66
CA PRO A 363 -1.82 -25.79 -6.65
C PRO A 363 -2.20 -24.40 -7.20
N ASP A 364 -2.35 -24.25 -8.52
CA ASP A 364 -2.68 -23.02 -9.24
C ASP A 364 -4.08 -23.08 -9.90
N MET A 365 -4.93 -24.03 -9.48
CA MET A 365 -6.27 -24.22 -10.04
C MET A 365 -7.15 -22.98 -9.82
N LYS A 366 -7.84 -22.52 -10.87
CA LYS A 366 -8.75 -21.37 -10.79
C LYS A 366 -10.12 -21.81 -10.31
N THR A 367 -10.74 -21.04 -9.42
CA THR A 367 -12.06 -21.33 -8.86
C THR A 367 -12.93 -20.09 -8.74
N LEU A 368 -14.24 -20.30 -8.77
CA LEU A 368 -15.29 -19.33 -8.48
C LEU A 368 -16.11 -19.81 -7.29
N THR A 369 -16.29 -18.96 -6.28
CA THR A 369 -17.04 -19.26 -5.05
C THR A 369 -18.23 -18.32 -4.89
N VAL A 370 -19.42 -18.87 -4.71
CA VAL A 370 -20.66 -18.10 -4.52
C VAL A 370 -20.79 -17.68 -3.06
N LYS A 371 -20.82 -16.37 -2.81
CA LYS A 371 -20.99 -15.76 -1.47
C LYS A 371 -22.41 -15.23 -1.20
N GLN A 372 -23.30 -15.27 -2.20
CA GLN A 372 -24.72 -14.94 -2.09
C GLN A 372 -25.48 -15.61 -3.26
N ASN A 373 -26.67 -16.18 -3.02
CA ASN A 373 -27.45 -16.85 -4.07
C ASN A 373 -27.65 -15.92 -5.28
N THR A 374 -27.41 -16.46 -6.46
CA THR A 374 -27.41 -15.70 -7.71
C THR A 374 -27.67 -16.62 -8.91
N VAL A 375 -27.34 -16.16 -10.12
CA VAL A 375 -27.50 -16.91 -11.37
C VAL A 375 -26.29 -16.72 -12.28
N LEU A 376 -25.95 -17.77 -13.02
CA LEU A 376 -25.15 -17.68 -14.23
C LEU A 376 -26.10 -17.34 -15.38
N LYS A 377 -25.82 -16.27 -16.12
CA LYS A 377 -26.68 -15.73 -17.19
C LYS A 377 -26.08 -15.95 -18.57
N LYS A 378 -26.91 -16.06 -19.62
CA LYS A 378 -26.41 -16.03 -21.02
C LYS A 378 -25.88 -14.66 -21.45
N ARG A 379 -26.38 -13.57 -20.85
CA ARG A 379 -26.07 -12.17 -21.18
C ARG A 379 -26.03 -11.32 -19.89
N PRO A 380 -25.18 -10.28 -19.76
CA PRO A 380 -25.00 -9.50 -18.52
C PRO A 380 -26.13 -8.47 -18.24
N ILE A 381 -27.36 -8.74 -18.66
CA ILE A 381 -28.51 -7.81 -18.60
C ILE A 381 -29.41 -8.04 -17.36
N ASP A 382 -30.47 -7.26 -17.22
CA ASP A 382 -31.49 -7.44 -16.17
C ASP A 382 -32.10 -8.85 -16.23
N LEU A 383 -32.29 -9.49 -15.07
CA LEU A 383 -32.80 -10.86 -14.97
C LEU A 383 -34.22 -10.98 -15.56
N ARG A 384 -35.01 -9.89 -15.52
CA ARG A 384 -36.35 -9.80 -16.10
C ARG A 384 -36.38 -9.82 -17.65
N GLN A 385 -35.21 -9.76 -18.29
CA GLN A 385 -35.04 -9.76 -19.77
C GLN A 385 -34.43 -11.07 -20.29
N LEU A 386 -34.31 -12.09 -19.43
CA LEU A 386 -33.73 -13.40 -19.74
C LEU A 386 -34.79 -14.49 -19.58
N SER A 387 -34.83 -15.40 -20.55
CA SER A 387 -35.68 -16.59 -20.49
C SER A 387 -35.10 -17.65 -19.54
N ALA A 388 -35.92 -18.62 -19.10
CA ALA A 388 -35.48 -19.68 -18.21
C ALA A 388 -34.33 -20.54 -18.80
N GLY A 389 -34.23 -20.65 -20.12
CA GLY A 389 -33.11 -21.30 -20.83
C GLY A 389 -31.83 -20.45 -20.92
N GLU A 390 -31.84 -19.22 -20.40
CA GLU A 390 -30.70 -18.30 -20.37
C GLU A 390 -30.17 -18.05 -18.94
N LEU A 391 -30.62 -18.85 -17.97
CA LEU A 391 -30.29 -18.75 -16.56
C LEU A 391 -29.98 -20.14 -16.01
N ALA A 392 -28.94 -20.26 -15.19
CA ALA A 392 -28.73 -21.37 -14.28
C ALA A 392 -28.57 -20.84 -12.84
N PRO A 393 -29.16 -21.47 -11.81
CA PRO A 393 -29.00 -21.06 -10.42
C PRO A 393 -27.57 -21.28 -9.92
N LEU A 394 -27.17 -20.47 -8.95
CA LEU A 394 -25.89 -20.56 -8.23
C LEU A 394 -26.18 -20.27 -6.74
N ASP A 395 -26.07 -21.26 -5.85
CA ASP A 395 -26.45 -21.11 -4.44
C ASP A 395 -25.26 -20.75 -3.54
N VAL A 396 -25.52 -20.11 -2.40
CA VAL A 396 -24.44 -19.65 -1.49
C VAL A 396 -23.64 -20.84 -0.95
N GLY A 397 -22.31 -20.76 -1.10
CA GLY A 397 -21.38 -21.83 -0.75
C GLY A 397 -20.98 -22.74 -1.92
N ASP A 398 -21.66 -22.67 -3.08
CA ASP A 398 -21.25 -23.41 -4.28
C ASP A 398 -19.89 -22.92 -4.79
N VAL A 399 -19.06 -23.87 -5.26
CA VAL A 399 -17.74 -23.58 -5.86
C VAL A 399 -17.52 -24.41 -7.10
N TYR A 400 -17.03 -23.74 -8.14
CA TYR A 400 -16.78 -24.30 -9.47
C TYR A 400 -15.32 -24.07 -9.87
N GLY A 401 -14.74 -24.98 -10.65
CA GLY A 401 -13.47 -24.72 -11.31
C GLY A 401 -13.67 -23.78 -12.51
N LEU A 402 -12.66 -22.97 -12.82
CA LEU A 402 -12.68 -22.04 -13.95
C LEU A 402 -11.64 -22.43 -15.00
N ASP A 403 -12.11 -22.75 -16.20
CA ASP A 403 -11.27 -22.88 -17.39
C ASP A 403 -10.84 -21.48 -17.87
N SER A 404 -11.76 -20.51 -17.83
CA SER A 404 -11.48 -19.10 -18.15
C SER A 404 -12.42 -18.13 -17.42
N TYR A 405 -11.97 -16.88 -17.26
CA TYR A 405 -12.80 -15.77 -16.80
C TYR A 405 -12.35 -14.43 -17.41
N SER A 406 -13.27 -13.48 -17.48
CA SER A 406 -13.02 -12.06 -17.74
C SER A 406 -14.04 -11.21 -16.96
N LEU A 407 -13.85 -9.89 -16.92
CA LEU A 407 -14.79 -8.94 -16.30
C LEU A 407 -15.54 -8.16 -17.38
N THR A 408 -16.87 -8.03 -17.24
CA THR A 408 -17.75 -7.25 -18.12
C THR A 408 -18.76 -6.51 -17.26
N ASP A 409 -18.67 -5.18 -17.22
CA ASP A 409 -19.45 -4.31 -16.35
C ASP A 409 -19.41 -4.75 -14.87
N PHE A 410 -20.51 -5.29 -14.34
CA PHE A 410 -20.64 -5.81 -12.98
C PHE A 410 -20.78 -7.34 -12.94
N HIS A 411 -20.42 -8.04 -14.02
CA HIS A 411 -20.46 -9.50 -14.12
C HIS A 411 -19.10 -10.06 -14.52
N PHE A 412 -18.66 -11.15 -13.89
CA PHE A 412 -17.63 -11.99 -14.48
C PHE A 412 -18.26 -12.79 -15.62
N GLN A 413 -17.68 -12.72 -16.81
CA GLN A 413 -17.91 -13.72 -17.84
C GLN A 413 -17.00 -14.90 -17.50
N THR A 414 -17.55 -16.10 -17.40
CA THR A 414 -16.83 -17.28 -16.91
C THR A 414 -17.09 -18.49 -17.80
N THR A 415 -16.09 -19.33 -17.98
CA THR A 415 -16.26 -20.72 -18.44
C THR A 415 -15.91 -21.63 -17.28
N LEU A 416 -16.91 -22.34 -16.78
CA LEU A 416 -16.75 -23.33 -15.72
C LEU A 416 -16.20 -24.64 -16.29
N ASN A 417 -15.47 -25.39 -15.49
CA ASN A 417 -14.98 -26.72 -15.88
C ASN A 417 -16.12 -27.76 -16.03
N GLU A 418 -17.24 -27.56 -15.32
CA GLU A 418 -18.45 -28.37 -15.37
C GLU A 418 -19.66 -27.63 -16.00
N GLU A 419 -20.68 -28.39 -16.42
CA GLU A 419 -21.88 -27.84 -17.06
C GLU A 419 -22.98 -27.50 -16.05
N LEU A 420 -23.63 -26.35 -16.25
CA LEU A 420 -24.82 -25.95 -15.51
C LEU A 420 -26.04 -25.92 -16.45
N PRO A 421 -26.85 -26.99 -16.50
CA PRO A 421 -28.12 -26.98 -17.23
C PRO A 421 -29.06 -25.89 -16.69
N PRO A 422 -29.86 -25.22 -17.54
CA PRO A 422 -29.94 -25.37 -19.00
C PRO A 422 -28.89 -24.57 -19.80
N LEU A 423 -28.01 -23.81 -19.14
CA LEU A 423 -27.13 -22.83 -19.78
C LEU A 423 -25.88 -23.45 -20.46
N GLY A 424 -25.31 -24.50 -19.86
CA GLY A 424 -24.02 -25.07 -20.24
C GLY A 424 -22.86 -24.56 -19.39
N LYS A 425 -21.63 -24.53 -19.93
CA LYS A 425 -20.40 -24.16 -19.19
C LYS A 425 -20.13 -22.68 -19.04
N SER A 426 -20.63 -21.85 -19.96
CA SER A 426 -20.21 -20.44 -20.08
C SER A 426 -21.36 -19.46 -19.88
N GLY A 427 -21.10 -18.37 -19.15
CA GLY A 427 -22.09 -17.33 -18.89
C GLY A 427 -21.55 -16.16 -18.06
N PHE A 428 -22.45 -15.34 -17.52
CA PHE A 428 -22.17 -14.10 -16.79
C PHE A 428 -22.75 -14.14 -15.37
N VAL A 429 -21.93 -13.88 -14.34
CA VAL A 429 -22.35 -13.91 -12.92
C VAL A 429 -21.89 -12.66 -12.17
N PHE A 430 -22.75 -12.11 -11.31
CA PHE A 430 -22.54 -10.78 -10.70
C PHE A 430 -21.36 -10.75 -9.71
N VAL A 431 -20.44 -9.81 -9.87
CA VAL A 431 -19.20 -9.72 -9.08
C VAL A 431 -19.45 -9.54 -7.57
N GLY A 432 -20.55 -8.87 -7.21
CA GLY A 432 -20.94 -8.68 -5.82
C GLY A 432 -21.43 -9.96 -5.12
N HIS A 433 -21.71 -11.04 -5.86
CA HIS A 433 -22.21 -12.31 -5.31
C HIS A 433 -21.20 -13.45 -5.34
N VAL A 434 -20.02 -13.28 -5.95
CA VAL A 434 -18.99 -14.33 -6.06
C VAL A 434 -17.58 -13.83 -5.75
N ASN A 435 -16.68 -14.72 -5.35
CA ASN A 435 -15.24 -14.48 -5.22
C ASN A 435 -14.51 -15.40 -6.21
N LEU A 436 -13.40 -14.94 -6.80
CA LEU A 436 -12.55 -15.78 -7.65
C LEU A 436 -11.21 -16.03 -6.94
N LYS A 437 -10.62 -17.21 -7.14
CA LYS A 437 -9.26 -17.55 -6.66
C LYS A 437 -8.43 -18.24 -7.75
N GLN A 438 -7.11 -18.12 -7.65
CA GLN A 438 -6.15 -19.00 -8.32
C GLN A 438 -5.27 -19.67 -7.27
N GLY A 439 -5.36 -21.00 -7.16
CA GLY A 439 -4.92 -21.70 -5.96
C GLY A 439 -5.60 -21.10 -4.73
N ASN A 440 -4.79 -20.71 -3.74
CA ASN A 440 -5.29 -20.00 -2.56
C ASN A 440 -5.42 -18.47 -2.72
N LYS A 441 -4.81 -17.87 -3.76
CA LYS A 441 -4.77 -16.41 -3.92
C LYS A 441 -6.12 -15.90 -4.39
N ALA A 442 -6.68 -14.91 -3.70
CA ALA A 442 -7.83 -14.17 -4.20
C ALA A 442 -7.46 -13.47 -5.52
N ILE A 443 -8.30 -13.63 -6.54
CA ILE A 443 -8.23 -12.82 -7.76
C ILE A 443 -8.97 -11.53 -7.42
N GLU A 444 -8.20 -10.56 -6.92
CA GLU A 444 -8.66 -9.29 -6.38
C GLU A 444 -9.31 -8.39 -7.45
N PHE A 445 -10.57 -8.03 -7.22
CA PHE A 445 -11.29 -6.97 -7.94
C PHE A 445 -11.79 -5.89 -6.99
N THR A 446 -11.02 -5.60 -5.92
CA THR A 446 -11.21 -4.39 -5.14
C THR A 446 -11.19 -3.20 -6.09
N PRO A 447 -12.13 -2.25 -5.95
CA PRO A 447 -12.10 -1.07 -6.76
C PRO A 447 -10.72 -0.37 -6.67
N LYS A 448 -10.21 0.11 -7.82
CA LYS A 448 -9.07 1.08 -8.00
C LYS A 448 -9.05 2.77 -8.32
N ARG A 449 -9.97 3.88 -8.31
CA ARG A 449 -10.69 4.96 -7.39
C ARG A 449 -12.27 5.26 -7.27
N LYS A 450 -12.85 5.68 -6.08
CA LYS A 450 -14.29 6.19 -5.86
C LYS A 450 -14.51 7.64 -5.26
N VAL A 451 -15.55 8.39 -5.72
CA VAL A 451 -16.01 9.71 -5.17
C VAL A 451 -17.55 9.89 -5.21
N LEU A 452 -18.14 10.74 -4.35
CA LEU A 452 -19.57 11.13 -4.33
C LEU A 452 -19.80 12.58 -4.82
N GLY A 453 -20.96 12.83 -5.45
CA GLY A 453 -21.36 14.14 -6.00
C GLY A 453 -21.90 15.13 -4.96
N VAL A 454 -21.17 15.37 -3.89
CA VAL A 454 -21.55 16.30 -2.80
C VAL A 454 -21.46 17.75 -3.29
N PRO A 455 -22.42 18.63 -2.95
CA PRO A 455 -22.29 20.07 -3.22
C PRO A 455 -21.28 20.71 -2.27
N TYR A 456 -20.48 21.64 -2.79
CA TYR A 456 -19.53 22.42 -2.00
C TYR A 456 -20.16 23.71 -1.48
N PHE A 457 -19.89 24.00 -0.21
CA PHE A 457 -20.28 25.21 0.50
C PHE A 457 -19.06 25.80 1.21
N SER A 458 -18.88 27.12 1.11
CA SER A 458 -17.79 27.89 1.70
C SER A 458 -18.29 28.54 2.99
N GLN A 459 -17.56 28.41 4.10
CA GLN A 459 -17.92 29.14 5.32
C GLN A 459 -17.63 30.64 5.22
N LEU A 460 -16.77 31.04 4.27
CA LEU A 460 -16.41 32.44 4.03
C LEU A 460 -17.56 33.24 3.39
N ASP A 461 -18.50 32.55 2.75
CA ASP A 461 -19.69 33.15 2.14
C ASP A 461 -20.74 33.52 3.20
N ASN A 462 -20.63 32.95 4.41
CA ASN A 462 -21.57 33.18 5.50
C ASN A 462 -21.47 34.62 6.02
N PRO A 463 -22.54 35.44 5.95
CA PRO A 463 -22.50 36.84 6.39
C PRO A 463 -22.43 36.99 7.93
N ARG A 464 -22.41 35.88 8.70
CA ARG A 464 -22.29 35.87 10.16
C ARG A 464 -21.14 34.94 10.57
N ASP A 465 -20.10 35.55 11.14
CA ASP A 465 -18.95 34.86 11.74
C ASP A 465 -18.21 33.86 10.79
N PRO A 466 -17.88 34.25 9.54
CA PRO A 466 -17.35 33.35 8.50
C PRO A 466 -16.07 32.59 8.88
N PHE A 467 -15.33 33.02 9.90
CA PHE A 467 -14.11 32.37 10.36
C PHE A 467 -14.35 31.20 11.34
N VAL A 468 -15.59 30.93 11.78
CA VAL A 468 -15.87 29.97 12.87
C VAL A 468 -17.10 29.05 12.67
N THR A 469 -17.60 28.94 11.43
CA THR A 469 -18.84 28.22 11.07
C THR A 469 -18.62 26.85 10.39
N CYS A 470 -17.37 26.36 10.34
CA CYS A 470 -16.97 25.07 9.73
C CYS A 470 -17.92 23.89 10.01
N ASN A 471 -18.31 23.73 11.27
CA ASN A 471 -19.26 22.73 11.77
C ASN A 471 -20.59 22.71 10.99
N VAL A 472 -21.30 23.84 10.95
CA VAL A 472 -22.62 23.92 10.30
C VAL A 472 -22.52 23.91 8.78
N THR A 473 -21.46 24.46 8.18
CA THR A 473 -21.22 24.39 6.73
C THR A 473 -20.91 22.96 6.28
N ALA A 474 -20.08 22.22 7.02
CA ALA A 474 -19.80 20.81 6.75
C ALA A 474 -21.07 19.94 6.80
N ILE A 475 -21.91 20.14 7.83
CA ILE A 475 -23.20 19.45 7.95
C ILE A 475 -24.15 19.83 6.81
N ALA A 476 -24.22 21.11 6.42
CA ALA A 476 -25.06 21.57 5.31
C ALA A 476 -24.73 20.83 3.99
N MET A 477 -23.44 20.61 3.68
CA MET A 477 -23.03 19.88 2.47
C MET A 477 -23.57 18.45 2.42
N VAL A 478 -23.56 17.72 3.55
CA VAL A 478 -24.10 16.36 3.64
C VAL A 478 -25.64 16.34 3.53
N LEU A 479 -26.31 17.27 4.22
CA LEU A 479 -27.77 17.44 4.12
C LEU A 479 -28.20 17.78 2.67
N ALA A 480 -27.44 18.62 1.98
CA ALA A 480 -27.71 19.02 0.61
C ALA A 480 -27.38 17.93 -0.43
N PHE A 481 -26.39 17.07 -0.18
CA PHE A 481 -26.17 15.86 -0.98
C PHE A 481 -27.40 14.94 -0.94
N HIS A 482 -27.98 14.74 0.24
CA HIS A 482 -29.25 14.01 0.43
C HIS A 482 -30.50 14.87 0.12
N GLY A 483 -30.39 15.85 -0.78
CA GLY A 483 -31.52 16.57 -1.35
C GLY A 483 -32.11 17.72 -0.52
N LYS A 484 -31.63 17.98 0.71
CA LYS A 484 -32.12 19.12 1.51
C LYS A 484 -31.75 20.45 0.85
N ARG A 485 -32.63 21.44 0.93
CA ARG A 485 -32.41 22.80 0.44
C ARG A 485 -32.83 23.80 1.52
N SER A 486 -32.30 25.03 1.43
CA SER A 486 -32.77 26.17 2.23
C SER A 486 -34.25 26.43 2.00
N ARG A 487 -34.97 26.89 3.02
CA ARG A 487 -36.38 27.32 2.95
C ARG A 487 -36.53 28.66 2.23
N SER A 488 -35.47 29.46 2.18
CA SER A 488 -35.43 30.76 1.51
C SER A 488 -34.51 30.69 0.29
N PRO A 489 -35.01 30.88 -0.95
CA PRO A 489 -34.18 30.90 -2.16
C PRO A 489 -33.10 32.00 -2.19
N ARG A 490 -33.09 32.92 -1.22
CA ARG A 490 -32.11 34.01 -1.08
C ARG A 490 -31.09 33.78 0.05
N GLN A 491 -31.09 32.61 0.68
CA GLN A 491 -30.25 32.29 1.85
C GLN A 491 -29.57 30.93 1.65
N GLN A 492 -28.29 30.82 1.99
CA GLN A 492 -27.57 29.55 1.92
C GLN A 492 -28.07 28.57 3.01
N LEU A 493 -27.85 27.26 2.86
CA LEU A 493 -28.40 26.28 3.80
C LEU A 493 -27.69 26.36 5.15
N GLU A 494 -26.38 26.47 5.11
CA GLU A 494 -25.43 26.74 6.19
C GLU A 494 -25.82 27.96 7.04
N ASP A 495 -26.35 29.03 6.43
CA ASP A 495 -26.88 30.20 7.15
C ASP A 495 -28.15 29.87 7.94
N GLU A 496 -29.07 29.08 7.34
CA GLU A 496 -30.30 28.62 8.00
C GLU A 496 -29.96 27.68 9.16
N LEU A 497 -29.00 26.78 8.96
CA LEU A 497 -28.49 25.89 10.00
C LEU A 497 -27.81 26.68 11.14
N TYR A 498 -27.01 27.71 10.82
CA TYR A 498 -26.35 28.52 11.85
C TYR A 498 -27.37 29.35 12.66
N GLN A 499 -28.31 30.00 11.99
CA GLN A 499 -29.38 30.76 12.66
C GLN A 499 -30.22 29.86 13.57
N TRP A 500 -30.54 28.63 13.13
CA TRP A 500 -31.27 27.65 13.95
C TRP A 500 -30.58 27.36 15.28
N VAL A 501 -29.24 27.29 15.30
CA VAL A 501 -28.42 27.08 16.51
C VAL A 501 -28.41 28.34 17.38
N ILE A 502 -28.23 29.52 16.78
CA ILE A 502 -28.25 30.81 17.50
C ILE A 502 -29.57 31.00 18.24
N ASP A 503 -30.70 30.80 17.56
CA ASP A 503 -32.06 31.04 18.10
C ASP A 503 -32.42 30.15 19.31
N ARG A 504 -31.78 28.98 19.45
CA ARG A 504 -32.17 27.93 20.42
C ARG A 504 -31.14 27.68 21.52
N HIS A 505 -29.87 27.88 21.21
CA HIS A 505 -28.76 27.48 22.08
C HIS A 505 -27.69 28.57 22.19
N GLY A 506 -27.85 29.71 21.50
CA GLY A 506 -26.89 30.80 21.48
C GLY A 506 -25.68 30.53 20.59
N ARG A 507 -25.00 31.62 20.19
CA ARG A 507 -23.92 31.62 19.18
C ARG A 507 -22.78 30.62 19.45
N GLN A 508 -22.43 30.38 20.70
CA GLN A 508 -21.31 29.50 21.06
C GLN A 508 -21.65 28.00 20.99
N ALA A 509 -22.93 27.61 20.93
CA ALA A 509 -23.34 26.20 20.89
C ALA A 509 -22.97 25.46 19.60
N ARG A 510 -22.51 26.17 18.55
CA ARG A 510 -22.10 25.58 17.26
C ARG A 510 -20.95 24.57 17.35
N THR A 511 -20.15 24.59 18.41
CA THR A 511 -19.09 23.60 18.69
C THR A 511 -19.59 22.39 19.50
N ASN A 512 -20.82 22.41 20.02
CA ASN A 512 -21.35 21.34 20.84
C ASN A 512 -21.91 20.19 19.97
N ASN A 513 -21.19 19.06 19.94
CA ASN A 513 -21.57 17.88 19.16
C ASN A 513 -22.95 17.28 19.52
N ALA A 514 -23.52 17.56 20.69
CA ALA A 514 -24.90 17.17 21.03
C ALA A 514 -25.93 18.10 20.36
N VAL A 515 -25.65 19.40 20.30
CA VAL A 515 -26.50 20.39 19.59
C VAL A 515 -26.44 20.16 18.08
N LEU A 516 -25.27 19.85 17.52
CA LEU A 516 -25.13 19.49 16.11
C LEU A 516 -25.92 18.21 15.74
N GLN A 517 -26.01 17.24 16.65
CA GLN A 517 -26.89 16.08 16.47
C GLN A 517 -28.39 16.44 16.54
N GLN A 518 -28.79 17.36 17.42
CA GLN A 518 -30.18 17.84 17.48
C GLN A 518 -30.55 18.61 16.21
N LEU A 519 -29.63 19.43 15.67
CA LEU A 519 -29.76 20.16 14.41
C LEU A 519 -30.10 19.22 13.24
N TYR A 520 -29.26 18.24 12.90
CA TYR A 520 -29.58 17.40 11.73
C TYR A 520 -30.82 16.51 11.94
N ARG A 521 -31.12 16.11 13.19
CA ARG A 521 -32.36 15.41 13.53
C ARG A 521 -33.60 16.27 13.31
N ALA A 522 -33.56 17.56 13.68
CA ALA A 522 -34.63 18.52 13.40
C ALA A 522 -34.84 18.79 11.90
N TYR A 523 -33.82 18.56 11.07
CA TYR A 523 -33.90 18.71 9.61
C TYR A 523 -34.34 17.44 8.87
N GLY A 524 -34.51 16.32 9.60
CA GLY A 524 -35.08 15.06 9.13
C GLY A 524 -34.17 13.84 9.27
N PHE A 525 -32.89 14.01 9.61
CA PHE A 525 -31.86 12.98 9.46
C PHE A 525 -31.70 12.11 10.72
N GLY A 526 -31.27 10.87 10.53
CA GLY A 526 -30.71 10.01 11.58
C GLY A 526 -29.21 10.20 11.70
N GLY A 527 -28.56 9.35 12.50
CA GLY A 527 -27.11 9.35 12.67
C GLY A 527 -26.62 9.60 14.09
N ALA A 528 -25.32 9.40 14.28
CA ALA A 528 -24.65 9.47 15.57
C ALA A 528 -23.21 9.98 15.47
N PHE A 529 -22.84 10.70 16.52
CA PHE A 529 -21.51 11.24 16.74
C PHE A 529 -20.57 10.24 17.45
N SER A 530 -19.27 10.24 17.13
CA SER A 530 -18.25 9.52 17.91
C SER A 530 -16.84 10.13 17.76
N THR A 531 -16.01 9.96 18.79
CA THR A 531 -14.56 10.22 18.78
C THR A 531 -13.72 8.96 18.58
N ALA A 532 -14.37 7.81 18.35
CA ALA A 532 -13.72 6.50 18.23
C ALA A 532 -14.17 5.77 16.95
N ARG A 533 -14.06 6.44 15.80
CA ARG A 533 -14.26 5.80 14.48
C ARG A 533 -12.95 5.18 13.98
N THR A 534 -13.07 4.31 12.98
CA THR A 534 -11.93 3.80 12.21
C THR A 534 -12.02 4.26 10.76
N TRP A 535 -10.89 4.46 10.11
CA TRP A 535 -10.76 4.78 8.69
C TRP A 535 -11.40 3.71 7.79
N ALA A 536 -11.47 2.46 8.25
CA ALA A 536 -12.28 1.42 7.61
C ALA A 536 -13.78 1.76 7.60
N GLN A 537 -14.34 2.23 8.74
CA GLN A 537 -15.74 2.71 8.80
C GLN A 537 -15.95 3.96 7.93
N ILE A 538 -15.02 4.93 7.94
CA ILE A 538 -15.07 6.12 7.06
C ILE A 538 -15.18 5.68 5.58
N ARG A 539 -14.36 4.72 5.16
CA ARG A 539 -14.38 4.16 3.80
C ARG A 539 -15.70 3.45 3.48
N GLN A 540 -16.26 2.71 4.43
CA GLN A 540 -17.55 2.00 4.27
C GLN A 540 -18.73 2.97 4.08
N GLU A 541 -18.81 4.08 4.81
CA GLU A 541 -19.83 5.12 4.61
C GLU A 541 -19.79 5.66 3.17
N ILE A 542 -18.59 6.01 2.67
CA ILE A 542 -18.41 6.50 1.30
C ILE A 542 -18.71 5.41 0.24
N ILE A 543 -18.36 4.15 0.50
CA ILE A 543 -18.78 3.02 -0.36
C ILE A 543 -20.31 2.94 -0.41
N ALA A 544 -21.00 3.12 0.72
CA ALA A 544 -22.46 3.12 0.83
C ALA A 544 -23.17 4.44 0.44
N ASN A 545 -22.46 5.35 -0.24
CA ASN A 545 -22.97 6.66 -0.69
C ASN A 545 -23.42 7.60 0.45
N ARG A 546 -22.69 7.62 1.58
CA ARG A 546 -22.91 8.53 2.71
C ARG A 546 -21.66 9.37 2.96
N PRO A 547 -21.69 10.70 2.72
CA PRO A 547 -20.60 11.59 3.08
C PRO A 547 -20.42 11.70 4.60
N VAL A 548 -19.19 11.95 5.06
CA VAL A 548 -18.84 11.94 6.48
C VAL A 548 -18.32 13.31 6.91
N VAL A 549 -18.88 13.90 7.97
CA VAL A 549 -18.30 15.09 8.60
C VAL A 549 -17.27 14.65 9.62
N ILE A 550 -16.04 15.14 9.50
CA ILE A 550 -14.87 14.77 10.31
C ILE A 550 -14.22 16.02 10.90
N GLY A 551 -13.71 15.94 12.12
CA GLY A 551 -12.94 17.00 12.75
C GLY A 551 -11.50 16.59 13.04
N GLY A 552 -10.59 17.57 13.11
CA GLY A 552 -9.17 17.34 13.37
C GLY A 552 -8.39 18.63 13.61
N TYR A 553 -7.11 18.50 13.96
CA TYR A 553 -6.21 19.59 14.32
C TYR A 553 -5.56 20.30 13.12
N PHE A 554 -6.33 20.50 12.04
CA PHE A 554 -5.89 21.26 10.85
C PHE A 554 -5.53 22.72 11.18
N THR A 555 -6.03 23.25 12.30
CA THR A 555 -5.56 24.49 12.93
C THR A 555 -5.29 24.23 14.42
N HIS A 556 -4.60 25.17 15.09
CA HIS A 556 -4.36 25.13 16.53
C HIS A 556 -5.67 25.04 17.37
N GLY A 557 -6.78 25.60 16.88
CA GLY A 557 -8.10 25.50 17.54
C GLY A 557 -8.95 24.30 17.09
N GLY A 558 -8.41 23.42 16.24
CA GLY A 558 -9.18 22.42 15.52
C GLY A 558 -9.95 22.99 14.32
N HIS A 559 -10.48 22.11 13.47
CA HIS A 559 -11.33 22.44 12.33
C HIS A 559 -12.19 21.24 11.92
N ILE A 560 -13.24 21.47 11.13
CA ILE A 560 -14.21 20.45 10.70
C ILE A 560 -14.42 20.53 9.19
N ILE A 561 -14.34 19.38 8.52
CA ILE A 561 -14.43 19.22 7.06
C ILE A 561 -15.38 18.06 6.70
N THR A 562 -15.75 17.93 5.43
CA THR A 562 -16.60 16.82 4.94
C THR A 562 -15.83 15.91 4.00
N ILE A 563 -15.66 14.64 4.33
CA ILE A 563 -15.18 13.61 3.40
C ILE A 563 -16.30 13.26 2.42
N ILE A 564 -16.02 13.43 1.13
CA ILE A 564 -16.94 13.20 0.01
C ILE A 564 -16.51 12.02 -0.87
N GLY A 565 -15.30 11.50 -0.68
CA GLY A 565 -14.71 10.49 -1.54
C GLY A 565 -13.42 9.95 -0.94
N PHE A 566 -12.87 8.91 -1.58
CA PHE A 566 -11.53 8.44 -1.24
C PHE A 566 -10.80 8.04 -2.51
N ASP A 567 -9.56 8.52 -2.65
CA ASP A 567 -8.65 7.99 -3.66
C ASP A 567 -7.33 7.52 -3.07
N GLU A 568 -6.38 7.11 -3.89
CA GLU A 568 -5.23 6.33 -3.42
C GLU A 568 -4.23 7.12 -2.60
N GLN A 569 -4.27 8.43 -2.75
CA GLN A 569 -3.40 9.32 -1.99
C GLN A 569 -4.04 9.67 -0.65
N GLY A 570 -5.36 9.75 -0.58
CA GLY A 570 -6.07 10.25 0.58
C GLY A 570 -7.58 10.34 0.43
N TYR A 571 -8.22 10.97 1.40
CA TYR A 571 -9.63 11.32 1.32
C TYR A 571 -9.82 12.53 0.41
N ILE A 572 -10.91 12.52 -0.36
CA ILE A 572 -11.38 13.71 -1.06
C ILE A 572 -12.38 14.40 -0.14
N VAL A 573 -12.14 15.69 0.10
CA VAL A 573 -12.84 16.47 1.10
C VAL A 573 -13.46 17.73 0.49
N HIS A 574 -14.43 18.26 1.21
CA HIS A 574 -14.80 19.65 1.19
C HIS A 574 -14.38 20.24 2.52
N ASP A 575 -13.29 21.01 2.51
CA ASP A 575 -12.91 21.84 3.64
C ASP A 575 -13.63 23.18 3.47
N PRO A 576 -14.50 23.60 4.39
CA PRO A 576 -15.31 24.80 4.17
C PRO A 576 -14.51 26.11 4.21
N TYR A 577 -13.28 26.12 4.76
CA TYR A 577 -12.46 27.33 4.92
C TYR A 577 -11.36 27.48 3.85
N GLY A 578 -10.85 26.36 3.31
CA GLY A 578 -9.84 26.38 2.25
C GLY A 578 -8.88 25.19 2.30
N ASN A 579 -7.67 25.36 1.78
CA ASN A 579 -6.69 24.28 1.66
C ASN A 579 -5.72 24.23 2.84
N ALA A 580 -6.01 23.35 3.80
CA ALA A 580 -5.21 23.12 5.01
C ALA A 580 -3.74 22.78 4.71
N LEU A 581 -3.47 22.06 3.62
CA LEU A 581 -2.11 21.69 3.19
C LEU A 581 -1.23 22.90 2.84
N THR A 582 -1.83 24.07 2.58
CA THR A 582 -1.08 25.32 2.34
C THR A 582 -0.82 26.13 3.61
N GLY A 583 -1.34 25.67 4.76
CA GLY A 583 -1.56 26.52 5.93
C GLY A 583 -2.66 27.56 5.68
N TYR A 584 -3.72 27.17 4.95
CA TYR A 584 -4.85 28.03 4.56
C TYR A 584 -4.49 29.34 3.84
N ARG A 585 -3.41 29.34 3.04
CA ARG A 585 -3.07 30.43 2.11
C ARG A 585 -3.96 30.44 0.86
N GLN A 586 -4.59 29.31 0.56
CA GLN A 586 -5.65 29.17 -0.44
C GLN A 586 -6.98 28.94 0.29
N THR A 587 -8.01 29.72 -0.08
CA THR A 587 -9.38 29.62 0.46
C THR A 587 -10.31 28.75 -0.39
N GLU A 588 -9.84 28.24 -1.53
CA GLU A 588 -10.57 27.23 -2.30
C GLU A 588 -10.50 25.88 -1.58
N GLY A 589 -11.67 25.38 -1.17
CA GLY A 589 -11.86 24.20 -0.32
C GLY A 589 -12.52 23.02 -1.03
N LYS A 590 -12.91 23.19 -2.30
CA LYS A 590 -13.71 22.24 -3.07
C LYS A 590 -12.92 21.04 -3.58
N SER A 591 -13.44 19.85 -3.29
CA SER A 591 -12.92 18.55 -3.75
C SER A 591 -11.41 18.36 -3.51
N LEU A 592 -10.86 18.97 -2.46
CA LEU A 592 -9.45 18.86 -2.12
C LEU A 592 -9.08 17.42 -1.77
N ARG A 593 -7.84 17.04 -2.06
CA ARG A 593 -7.30 15.72 -1.72
C ARG A 593 -6.36 15.87 -0.54
N TYR A 594 -6.81 15.45 0.65
CA TYR A 594 -5.98 15.43 1.85
C TYR A 594 -5.36 14.04 2.01
N PRO A 595 -4.02 13.88 1.94
CA PRO A 595 -3.35 12.58 1.97
C PRO A 595 -3.74 11.73 3.19
N TYR A 596 -3.71 10.40 3.07
CA TYR A 596 -4.08 9.51 4.19
C TYR A 596 -3.21 9.71 5.43
N THR A 597 -1.92 9.99 5.25
CA THR A 597 -1.04 10.36 6.37
C THR A 597 -1.54 11.65 7.00
N TYR A 598 -1.63 12.75 6.24
CA TYR A 598 -2.13 14.04 6.75
C TYR A 598 -3.50 13.94 7.43
N MET A 599 -4.45 13.19 6.87
CA MET A 599 -5.77 12.95 7.48
C MET A 599 -5.68 12.20 8.80
N ARG A 600 -4.83 11.18 8.90
CA ARG A 600 -4.55 10.44 10.15
C ARG A 600 -3.82 11.30 11.18
N ASP A 601 -2.81 12.04 10.73
CA ASP A 601 -1.94 12.84 11.57
C ASP A 601 -2.70 14.09 12.11
N MET A 602 -3.74 14.57 11.41
CA MET A 602 -4.64 15.64 11.88
C MET A 602 -5.90 15.13 12.61
N CYS A 603 -6.47 13.97 12.25
CA CYS A 603 -7.78 13.51 12.76
C CYS A 603 -7.75 12.24 13.64
N GLY A 604 -6.57 11.65 13.89
CA GLY A 604 -6.39 10.47 14.73
C GLY A 604 -6.13 9.15 13.98
N VAL A 605 -5.64 8.15 14.71
CA VAL A 605 -5.49 6.78 14.20
C VAL A 605 -6.80 5.98 14.34
N ASP A 606 -6.82 4.73 13.88
CA ASP A 606 -8.00 3.86 14.03
C ASP A 606 -8.37 3.68 15.52
N GLY A 607 -9.60 4.05 15.87
CA GLY A 607 -10.09 4.07 17.26
C GLY A 607 -10.08 5.46 17.89
N GLU A 608 -9.51 6.47 17.24
CA GLU A 608 -9.44 7.86 17.72
C GLU A 608 -10.10 8.88 16.77
N VAL A 609 -10.69 8.42 15.65
CA VAL A 609 -11.18 9.33 14.60
C VAL A 609 -12.46 10.06 15.03
N TRP A 610 -12.40 11.39 15.04
CA TRP A 610 -13.49 12.30 15.40
C TRP A 610 -14.46 12.55 14.23
N ALA A 611 -15.64 11.91 14.20
CA ALA A 611 -16.60 12.07 13.09
C ALA A 611 -18.10 11.92 13.44
N HIS A 612 -18.94 12.60 12.66
CA HIS A 612 -20.40 12.40 12.59
C HIS A 612 -20.76 11.55 11.37
N PHE A 613 -21.48 10.45 11.59
CA PHE A 613 -22.16 9.72 10.50
C PHE A 613 -23.61 10.17 10.49
N ILE A 614 -24.00 10.88 9.43
CA ILE A 614 -25.35 11.46 9.25
C ILE A 614 -26.09 10.58 8.26
N LEU A 615 -27.25 10.07 8.65
CA LEU A 615 -27.99 9.08 7.86
C LEU A 615 -29.29 9.70 7.32
N PRO A 616 -29.61 9.58 6.02
CA PRO A 616 -31.00 9.77 5.58
C PRO A 616 -31.91 8.74 6.30
N LYS A 617 -33.19 9.09 6.47
CA LYS A 617 -34.23 8.19 6.97
C LYS A 617 -34.96 7.52 5.80
#